data_AF-A0A7X8JH43-F1
#
_entry.id   AF-A0A7X8JH43-F1
#
_cell.length_a   1.000
_cell.length_b   1.000
_cell.length_c   1.000
_cell.angle_alpha   90.00
_cell.angle_beta   90.00
_cell.angle_gamma   90.00
#
_symmetry.space_group_name_H-M   'P 1'
#
loop_
_entity.id
_entity.type
_entity.pdbx_description
1 polymer ?
#
loop_
_entity_poly.entity_id
_entity_poly.type
_entity_poly.pdbx_seq_one_letter_code
_entity_poly.pdbx_strand_id
1 'polypeptide(L)'
;MSTNILSRRTELALMLLRDLKANYHKIDTAAANAASGSISCYDQAVEEMKDELQRILDEYNKNIEMIREINEKITSSVNSWHNFLKDNKSASMLTFPFTFHIRRKKLNKEIESMNKQISEISISNRFLKEKLTAARLKLEVRAVSLAHGEENYKEYDKLLQTKKALEGELKYLLPTIPGMCPADITSHGIDTTIAAIKRGHSSSIKEYLL
;
A
#
# COMPACT_ATOMS: atom_id res chain seq x y z
N MET A 1 -47.81 31.64 16.17
CA MET A 1 -46.49 31.26 16.75
C MET A 1 -45.79 30.15 15.95
N SER A 2 -46.52 29.14 15.45
CA SER A 2 -45.97 27.98 14.72
C SER A 2 -45.25 28.31 13.39
N THR A 3 -45.69 29.35 12.68
CA THR A 3 -45.09 29.82 11.42
C THR A 3 -43.67 30.36 11.58
N ASN A 4 -43.39 31.08 12.68
CA ASN A 4 -42.06 31.64 12.97
C ASN A 4 -41.02 30.53 13.23
N ILE A 5 -41.43 29.46 13.93
CA ILE A 5 -40.58 28.31 14.23
C ILE A 5 -40.27 27.51 12.96
N LEU A 6 -41.25 27.29 12.08
CA LEU A 6 -41.04 26.57 10.83
C LEU A 6 -40.14 27.35 9.85
N SER A 7 -40.32 28.66 9.72
CA SER A 7 -39.44 29.51 8.90
C SER A 7 -38.00 29.47 9.39
N ARG A 8 -37.77 29.58 10.71
CA ARG A 8 -36.44 29.48 11.31
C ARG A 8 -35.76 28.13 11.06
N ARG A 9 -36.50 27.03 11.18
CA ARG A 9 -35.98 25.67 10.87
C ARG A 9 -35.64 25.51 9.39
N THR A 10 -36.46 26.09 8.52
CA THR A 10 -36.26 26.07 7.07
C THR A 10 -35.02 26.88 6.68
N GLU A 11 -34.84 28.06 7.25
CA GLU A 11 -33.65 28.90 7.04
C GLU A 11 -32.37 28.21 7.53
N LEU A 12 -32.42 27.62 8.73
CA LEU A 12 -31.30 26.86 9.30
C LEU A 12 -30.92 25.67 8.41
N ALA A 13 -31.91 24.90 7.92
CA ALA A 13 -31.66 23.78 7.01
C ALA A 13 -31.02 24.23 5.69
N LEU A 14 -31.49 25.35 5.11
CA LEU A 14 -30.91 25.92 3.90
C LEU A 14 -29.49 26.43 4.11
N MET A 15 -29.18 27.00 5.27
CA MET A 15 -27.82 27.41 5.65
C MET A 15 -26.90 26.19 5.74
N LEU A 16 -27.29 25.18 6.52
CA LEU A 16 -26.50 23.95 6.69
C LEU A 16 -26.29 23.18 5.37
N LEU A 17 -27.28 23.16 4.46
CA LEU A 17 -27.13 22.56 3.13
C LEU A 17 -26.14 23.33 2.24
N ARG A 18 -26.13 24.66 2.33
CA ARG A 18 -25.14 25.49 1.60
C ARG A 18 -23.74 25.29 2.16
N ASP A 19 -23.61 25.24 3.49
CA ASP A 19 -22.34 24.98 4.16
C ASP A 19 -21.81 23.59 3.82
N LEU A 20 -22.69 22.59 3.79
CA LEU A 20 -22.35 21.22 3.36
C LEU A 20 -21.87 21.20 1.90
N LYS A 21 -22.55 21.91 0.99
CA LYS A 21 -22.13 22.04 -0.42
C LYS A 21 -20.76 22.70 -0.55
N ALA A 22 -20.54 23.80 0.15
CA ALA A 22 -19.25 24.48 0.16
C ALA A 22 -18.15 23.57 0.73
N ASN A 23 -18.48 22.79 1.76
CA ASN A 23 -17.56 21.84 2.36
C ASN A 23 -17.18 20.70 1.40
N TYR A 24 -18.12 20.17 0.61
CA TYR A 24 -17.83 19.19 -0.44
C TYR A 24 -16.81 19.73 -1.48
N HIS A 25 -16.99 20.97 -1.95
CA HIS A 25 -16.03 21.58 -2.88
C HIS A 25 -14.63 21.74 -2.24
N LYS A 26 -14.57 22.10 -0.95
CA LYS A 26 -13.31 22.20 -0.22
C LYS A 26 -12.64 20.83 -0.06
N ILE A 27 -13.42 19.77 0.20
CA ILE A 27 -12.93 18.39 0.28
C ILE A 27 -12.28 17.97 -1.04
N ASP A 28 -12.93 18.24 -2.18
CA ASP A 28 -12.39 17.88 -3.50
C ASP A 28 -11.07 18.60 -3.78
N THR A 29 -10.97 19.87 -3.38
CA THR A 29 -9.75 20.68 -3.54
C THR A 29 -8.62 20.19 -2.62
N ALA A 30 -8.93 19.92 -1.35
CA ALA A 30 -7.97 19.40 -0.38
C ALA A 30 -7.49 17.99 -0.75
N ALA A 31 -8.36 17.14 -1.30
CA ALA A 31 -8.01 15.82 -1.80
C ALA A 31 -7.01 15.89 -2.95
N ALA A 32 -7.23 16.80 -3.91
CA ALA A 32 -6.30 17.02 -5.02
C ALA A 32 -4.91 17.51 -4.53
N ASN A 33 -4.89 18.42 -3.55
CA ASN A 33 -3.66 18.93 -2.95
C ASN A 33 -2.91 17.88 -2.11
N ALA A 34 -3.64 17.02 -1.38
CA ALA A 34 -3.03 15.91 -0.65
C ALA A 34 -2.47 14.84 -1.62
N ALA A 35 -3.15 14.59 -2.73
CA ALA A 35 -2.67 13.66 -3.76
C ALA A 35 -1.37 14.15 -4.41
N SER A 36 -1.24 15.46 -4.69
CA SER A 36 -0.01 16.01 -5.28
C SER A 36 1.17 16.01 -4.30
N GLY A 37 0.94 16.18 -2.99
CA GLY A 37 1.97 16.04 -1.94
C GLY A 37 2.39 14.60 -1.63
N SER A 38 1.50 13.63 -1.87
CA SER A 38 1.71 12.22 -1.48
C SER A 38 2.94 11.55 -2.14
N ILE A 39 3.31 11.98 -3.35
CA ILE A 39 4.50 11.49 -4.05
C ILE A 39 5.77 11.91 -3.30
N SER A 40 5.83 13.17 -2.84
CA SER A 40 6.96 13.68 -2.06
C SER A 40 7.12 12.94 -0.73
N CYS A 41 6.01 12.57 -0.08
CA CYS A 41 6.02 11.77 1.15
C CYS A 41 6.59 10.35 0.92
N TYR A 42 6.23 9.73 -0.21
CA TYR A 42 6.77 8.43 -0.58
C TYR A 42 8.28 8.50 -0.87
N ASP A 43 8.70 9.49 -1.66
CA ASP A 43 10.12 9.70 -2.00
C ASP A 43 10.96 9.96 -0.74
N GLN A 44 10.44 10.75 0.20
CA GLN A 44 11.08 10.98 1.48
C GLN A 44 11.21 9.70 2.30
N ALA A 45 10.15 8.88 2.38
CA ALA A 45 10.20 7.59 3.08
C ALA A 45 11.20 6.61 2.43
N VAL A 46 11.30 6.61 1.11
CA VAL A 46 12.29 5.83 0.37
C VAL A 46 13.71 6.28 0.71
N GLU A 47 13.98 7.59 0.68
CA GLU A 47 15.32 8.12 0.97
C GLU A 47 15.75 7.83 2.42
N GLU A 48 14.83 7.91 3.39
CA GLU A 48 15.07 7.52 4.79
C GLU A 48 15.48 6.03 4.94
N MET A 49 14.96 5.15 4.09
CA MET A 49 15.18 3.70 4.15
C MET A 49 16.20 3.17 3.15
N LYS A 50 16.77 4.04 2.32
CA LYS A 50 17.61 3.70 1.17
C LYS A 50 18.80 2.83 1.53
N ASP A 51 19.52 3.17 2.60
CA ASP A 51 20.70 2.42 3.04
C ASP A 51 20.35 1.00 3.47
N GLU A 52 19.22 0.81 4.15
CA GLU A 52 18.75 -0.52 4.57
C GLU A 52 18.37 -1.37 3.36
N LEU A 53 17.60 -0.80 2.43
CA LEU A 53 17.20 -1.48 1.19
C LEU A 53 18.41 -1.85 0.33
N GLN A 54 19.37 -0.93 0.18
CA GLN A 54 20.57 -1.15 -0.59
C GLN A 54 21.41 -2.29 0.00
N ARG A 55 21.60 -2.32 1.33
CA ARG A 55 22.33 -3.42 2.00
C ARG A 55 21.69 -4.78 1.75
N ILE A 56 20.35 -4.87 1.83
CA ILE A 56 19.63 -6.12 1.57
C ILE A 56 19.82 -6.57 0.12
N LEU A 57 19.77 -5.64 -0.83
CA LEU A 57 19.98 -5.91 -2.26
C LEU A 57 21.42 -6.35 -2.55
N ASP A 58 22.41 -5.67 -1.96
CA ASP A 58 23.82 -6.00 -2.12
C ASP A 58 24.13 -7.42 -1.59
N GLU A 59 23.58 -7.76 -0.43
CA GLU A 59 23.73 -9.11 0.16
C GLU A 59 23.07 -10.18 -0.71
N TYR A 60 21.88 -9.90 -1.26
CA TYR A 60 21.18 -10.80 -2.15
C TYR A 60 21.96 -11.03 -3.47
N ASN A 61 22.49 -9.96 -4.07
CA ASN A 61 23.30 -10.04 -5.28
C ASN A 61 24.60 -10.80 -5.04
N LYS A 62 25.26 -10.57 -3.90
CA LYS A 62 26.44 -11.32 -3.49
C LYS A 62 26.14 -12.81 -3.37
N ASN A 63 24.99 -13.18 -2.80
CA ASN A 63 24.59 -14.58 -2.67
C ASN A 63 24.32 -15.25 -4.03
N ILE A 64 23.74 -14.53 -4.99
CA ILE A 64 23.57 -15.02 -6.37
C ILE A 64 24.94 -15.33 -6.98
N GLU A 65 25.89 -14.41 -6.83
CA GLU A 65 27.24 -14.56 -7.37
C GLU A 65 27.98 -15.74 -6.72
N MET A 66 27.87 -15.91 -5.41
CA MET A 66 28.45 -17.05 -4.70
C MET A 66 27.87 -18.39 -5.20
N ILE A 67 26.55 -18.48 -5.44
CA ILE A 67 25.94 -19.69 -6.02
C ILE A 67 26.49 -19.96 -7.43
N ARG A 68 26.67 -18.91 -8.25
CA ARG A 68 27.27 -19.01 -9.59
C ARG A 68 28.67 -19.61 -9.53
N GLU A 69 29.53 -19.07 -8.66
CA GLU A 69 30.89 -19.57 -8.45
C GLU A 69 30.92 -21.02 -7.97
N ILE A 70 30.02 -21.42 -7.07
CA ILE A 70 29.94 -22.81 -6.59
C ILE A 70 29.52 -23.74 -7.74
N ASN A 71 28.55 -23.33 -8.56
CA ASN A 71 28.13 -24.12 -9.73
C ASN A 71 29.27 -24.30 -10.76
N GLU A 72 30.08 -23.26 -10.98
CA GLU A 72 31.28 -23.36 -11.82
C GLU A 72 32.29 -24.35 -11.24
N LYS A 73 32.52 -24.33 -9.92
CA LYS A 73 33.40 -25.30 -9.22
C LYS A 73 32.88 -26.73 -9.35
N ILE A 74 31.58 -26.96 -9.14
CA ILE A 74 30.95 -28.29 -9.35
C ILE A 74 31.20 -28.76 -10.78
N THR A 75 30.95 -27.90 -11.77
CA THR A 75 31.14 -28.21 -13.19
C THR A 75 32.59 -28.59 -13.48
N SER A 76 33.55 -27.82 -12.94
CA SER A 76 34.98 -28.10 -13.05
C SER A 76 35.36 -29.46 -12.43
N SER A 77 34.86 -29.77 -11.24
CA SER A 77 35.13 -31.05 -10.55
C SER A 77 34.54 -32.24 -11.31
N VAL A 78 33.35 -32.09 -11.91
CA VAL A 78 32.73 -33.12 -12.78
C VAL A 78 33.53 -33.31 -14.06
N ASN A 79 33.98 -32.24 -14.71
CA ASN A 79 34.82 -32.31 -15.91
C ASN A 79 36.16 -33.00 -15.61
N SER A 80 36.78 -32.69 -14.47
CA SER A 80 38.01 -33.35 -14.01
C SER A 80 37.81 -34.86 -13.81
N TRP A 81 36.69 -35.24 -13.20
CA TRP A 81 36.32 -36.65 -13.06
C TRP A 81 36.13 -37.34 -14.41
N HIS A 82 35.43 -36.71 -15.34
CA HIS A 82 35.22 -37.26 -16.68
C HIS A 82 36.53 -37.39 -17.46
N ASN A 83 37.46 -36.44 -17.32
CA ASN A 83 38.80 -36.55 -17.90
C ASN A 83 39.60 -37.72 -17.30
N PHE A 84 39.49 -37.94 -15.98
CA PHE A 84 40.09 -39.11 -15.33
C PHE A 84 39.53 -40.44 -15.88
N LEU A 85 38.23 -40.53 -16.16
CA LEU A 85 37.63 -41.73 -16.74
C LEU A 85 38.08 -42.01 -18.18
N LYS A 86 38.43 -40.97 -18.93
CA LYS A 86 38.90 -41.07 -20.32
C LYS A 86 40.39 -41.37 -20.45
N ASP A 87 41.15 -41.34 -19.35
CA ASP A 87 42.57 -41.63 -19.36
C ASP A 87 42.84 -43.15 -19.42
N ASN A 88 42.96 -43.65 -20.65
CA ASN A 88 43.27 -45.06 -20.95
C ASN A 88 44.58 -45.56 -20.29
N LYS A 89 45.54 -44.66 -20.04
CA LYS A 89 46.82 -45.03 -19.41
C LYS A 89 46.63 -45.28 -17.91
N SER A 90 45.83 -44.46 -17.24
CA SER A 90 45.46 -44.67 -15.84
C SER A 90 44.54 -45.89 -15.65
N ALA A 91 43.62 -46.12 -16.59
CA ALA A 91 42.65 -47.23 -16.56
C ALA A 91 43.29 -48.62 -16.67
N SER A 92 44.44 -48.73 -17.34
CA SER A 92 45.18 -50.00 -17.50
C SER A 92 46.07 -50.36 -16.29
N MET A 93 46.18 -49.49 -15.28
CA MET A 93 46.98 -49.77 -14.09
C MET A 93 46.25 -50.71 -13.11
N LEU A 94 46.98 -51.65 -12.50
CA LEU A 94 46.45 -52.56 -11.45
C LEU A 94 45.85 -51.82 -10.25
N THR A 95 46.33 -50.62 -9.94
CA THR A 95 45.85 -49.77 -8.84
C THR A 95 44.56 -49.02 -9.17
N PHE A 96 44.08 -49.09 -10.42
CA PHE A 96 42.93 -48.31 -10.89
C PHE A 96 41.65 -48.51 -10.07
N PRO A 97 41.24 -49.74 -9.67
CA PRO A 97 40.02 -49.91 -8.87
C PRO A 97 40.05 -49.14 -7.55
N PHE A 98 41.23 -49.08 -6.91
CA PHE A 98 41.42 -48.37 -5.66
C PHE A 98 41.44 -46.85 -5.86
N THR A 99 42.20 -46.36 -6.83
CA THR A 99 42.26 -44.92 -7.14
C THR A 99 40.91 -44.38 -7.62
N PHE A 100 40.18 -45.18 -8.41
CA PHE A 100 38.81 -44.89 -8.82
C PHE A 100 37.90 -44.72 -7.61
N HIS A 101 37.89 -45.68 -6.67
CA HIS A 101 37.02 -45.63 -5.51
C HIS A 101 37.32 -44.40 -4.64
N ILE A 102 38.61 -44.10 -4.40
CA ILE A 102 39.02 -42.92 -3.63
C ILE A 102 38.58 -41.63 -4.31
N ARG A 103 38.87 -41.47 -5.61
CA ARG A 103 38.52 -40.25 -6.35
C ARG A 103 37.02 -40.06 -6.43
N ARG A 104 36.25 -41.13 -6.68
CA ARG A 104 34.78 -41.08 -6.68
C ARG A 104 34.23 -40.64 -5.32
N LYS A 105 34.73 -41.22 -4.23
CA LYS A 105 34.32 -40.85 -2.87
C LYS A 105 34.66 -39.40 -2.55
N LYS A 106 35.84 -38.93 -2.98
CA LYS A 106 36.26 -37.53 -2.82
C LYS A 106 35.34 -36.58 -3.59
N LEU A 107 35.08 -36.85 -4.87
CA LEU A 107 34.19 -36.05 -5.71
C LEU A 107 32.79 -35.95 -5.10
N ASN A 108 32.21 -37.09 -4.70
CA ASN A 108 30.88 -37.10 -4.10
C ASN A 108 30.82 -36.23 -2.84
N LYS A 109 31.80 -36.34 -1.95
CA LYS A 109 31.88 -35.50 -0.74
C LYS A 109 32.03 -34.02 -1.07
N GLU A 110 32.81 -33.71 -2.10
CA GLU A 110 33.05 -32.33 -2.53
C GLU A 110 31.76 -31.70 -3.08
N ILE A 111 31.06 -32.41 -3.98
CA ILE A 111 29.77 -32.00 -4.53
C ILE A 111 28.72 -31.88 -3.42
N GLU A 112 28.66 -32.84 -2.49
CA GLU A 112 27.74 -32.80 -1.35
C GLU A 112 27.99 -31.56 -0.47
N SER A 113 29.26 -31.26 -0.17
CA SER A 113 29.63 -30.06 0.58
C SER A 113 29.25 -28.77 -0.16
N MET A 114 29.47 -28.71 -1.47
CA MET A 114 29.09 -27.55 -2.29
C MET A 114 27.57 -27.38 -2.37
N ASN A 115 26.81 -28.46 -2.54
CA ASN A 115 25.34 -28.43 -2.51
C ASN A 115 24.81 -27.98 -1.15
N LYS A 116 25.46 -28.39 -0.05
CA LYS A 116 25.11 -27.91 1.29
C LYS A 116 25.31 -26.40 1.40
N GLN A 117 26.42 -25.86 0.90
CA GLN A 117 26.66 -24.41 0.87
C GLN A 117 25.59 -23.68 0.03
N ILE A 118 25.23 -24.20 -1.15
CA ILE A 118 24.14 -23.64 -1.96
C ILE A 118 22.82 -23.63 -1.16
N SER A 119 22.53 -24.70 -0.43
CA SER A 119 21.32 -24.79 0.40
C SER A 119 21.33 -23.74 1.52
N GLU A 120 22.45 -23.56 2.22
CA GLU A 120 22.62 -22.53 3.25
C GLU A 120 22.44 -21.12 2.69
N ILE A 121 23.03 -20.82 1.52
CA ILE A 121 22.87 -19.54 0.82
C ILE A 121 21.41 -19.35 0.39
N SER A 122 20.75 -20.40 -0.10
CA SER A 122 19.34 -20.36 -0.50
C SER A 122 18.42 -20.03 0.68
N ILE A 123 18.68 -20.61 1.84
CA ILE A 123 17.99 -20.29 3.10
C ILE A 123 18.23 -18.82 3.47
N SER A 124 19.48 -18.34 3.40
CA SER A 124 19.79 -16.91 3.63
C SER A 124 19.00 -16.00 2.69
N ASN A 125 18.94 -16.33 1.40
CA ASN A 125 18.17 -15.59 0.40
C ASN A 125 16.68 -15.55 0.70
N ARG A 126 16.12 -16.61 1.29
CA ARG A 126 14.73 -16.59 1.77
C ARG A 126 14.56 -15.56 2.88
N PHE A 127 15.45 -15.52 3.87
CA PHE A 127 15.39 -14.51 4.93
C PHE A 127 15.57 -13.08 4.38
N LEU A 128 16.43 -12.88 3.39
CA LEU A 128 16.57 -11.58 2.72
C LEU A 128 15.29 -11.13 2.02
N LYS A 129 14.57 -12.05 1.35
CA LYS A 129 13.26 -11.76 0.75
C LYS A 129 12.21 -11.39 1.78
N GLU A 130 12.21 -12.08 2.93
CA GLU A 130 11.32 -11.75 4.05
C GLU A 130 11.66 -10.37 4.63
N LYS A 131 12.95 -10.05 4.82
CA LYS A 131 13.40 -8.70 5.22
C LYS A 131 12.98 -7.62 4.22
N LEU A 132 13.12 -7.87 2.91
CA LEU A 132 12.69 -6.92 1.88
C LEU A 132 11.17 -6.66 1.94
N THR A 133 10.40 -7.70 2.18
CA THR A 133 8.93 -7.60 2.34
C THR A 133 8.58 -6.79 3.60
N ALA A 134 9.28 -7.03 4.71
CA ALA A 134 9.10 -6.25 5.93
C ALA A 134 9.52 -4.78 5.74
N ALA A 135 10.61 -4.52 5.03
CA ALA A 135 11.07 -3.17 4.69
C ALA A 135 10.03 -2.43 3.85
N ARG A 136 9.42 -3.10 2.86
CA ARG A 136 8.31 -2.55 2.07
C ARG A 136 7.13 -2.14 2.95
N LEU A 137 6.69 -3.00 3.86
CA LEU A 137 5.58 -2.67 4.77
C LEU A 137 5.92 -1.46 5.65
N LYS A 138 7.13 -1.41 6.20
CA LYS A 138 7.61 -0.26 6.98
C LYS A 138 7.59 1.03 6.16
N LEU A 139 8.02 0.97 4.90
CA LEU A 139 8.02 2.10 3.99
C LEU A 139 6.61 2.59 3.72
N GLU A 140 5.66 1.68 3.44
CA GLU A 140 4.25 2.02 3.23
C GLU A 140 3.66 2.72 4.48
N VAL A 141 3.90 2.16 5.68
CA VAL A 141 3.47 2.77 6.95
C VAL A 141 4.11 4.14 7.16
N ARG A 142 5.41 4.29 6.83
CA ARG A 142 6.14 5.54 6.99
C ARG A 142 5.64 6.62 6.05
N ALA A 143 5.46 6.30 4.78
CA ALA A 143 4.91 7.21 3.77
C ALA A 143 3.51 7.69 4.17
N VAL A 144 2.66 6.77 4.66
CA VAL A 144 1.34 7.13 5.19
C VAL A 144 1.45 8.05 6.41
N SER A 145 2.36 7.77 7.34
CA SER A 145 2.58 8.62 8.51
C SER A 145 3.07 10.02 8.15
N LEU A 146 3.93 10.15 7.14
CA LEU A 146 4.40 11.45 6.63
C LEU A 146 3.24 12.22 6.00
N ALA A 147 2.45 11.54 5.16
CA ALA A 147 1.26 12.13 4.54
C ALA A 147 0.24 12.61 5.60
N HIS A 148 0.03 11.85 6.69
CA HIS A 148 -0.84 12.28 7.80
C HIS A 148 -0.27 13.49 8.57
N GLY A 149 1.05 13.68 8.54
CA GLY A 149 1.72 14.81 9.16
C GLY A 149 1.55 16.11 8.38
N GLU A 150 1.33 16.02 7.06
CA GLU A 150 1.16 17.18 6.18
C GLU A 150 -0.08 18.00 6.54
N GLU A 151 0.06 19.32 6.40
CA GLU A 151 -1.00 20.28 6.66
C GLU A 151 -2.22 20.06 5.75
N ASN A 152 -1.98 19.70 4.48
CA ASN A 152 -3.02 19.39 3.49
C ASN A 152 -3.90 18.20 3.92
N TYR A 153 -3.29 17.15 4.51
CA TYR A 153 -4.04 15.98 4.98
C TYR A 153 -4.84 16.30 6.25
N LYS A 154 -4.27 17.09 7.17
CA LYS A 154 -4.98 17.55 8.36
C LYS A 154 -6.16 18.45 8.01
N GLU A 155 -6.01 19.31 7.01
CA GLU A 155 -7.11 20.12 6.48
C GLU A 155 -8.20 19.23 5.87
N TYR A 156 -7.82 18.24 5.05
CA TYR A 156 -8.74 17.26 4.48
C TYR A 156 -9.53 16.49 5.56
N ASP A 157 -8.86 15.98 6.60
CA ASP A 157 -9.52 15.26 7.71
C ASP A 157 -10.49 16.17 8.49
N LYS A 158 -10.09 17.42 8.76
CA LYS A 158 -10.97 18.42 9.38
C LYS A 158 -12.23 18.69 8.54
N LEU A 159 -12.09 18.77 7.21
CA LEU A 159 -13.22 18.94 6.31
C LEU A 159 -14.14 17.71 6.29
N LEU A 160 -13.60 16.49 6.37
CA LEU A 160 -14.39 15.27 6.52
C LEU A 160 -15.15 15.20 7.84
N GLN A 161 -14.53 15.62 8.95
CA GLN A 161 -15.22 15.71 10.24
C GLN A 161 -16.35 16.75 10.19
N THR A 162 -16.09 17.92 9.59
CA THR A 162 -17.10 18.98 9.39
C THR A 162 -18.27 18.48 8.54
N LYS A 163 -17.99 17.73 7.48
CA LYS A 163 -19.01 17.07 6.65
C LYS A 163 -19.92 16.17 7.49
N LYS A 164 -19.32 15.26 8.29
CA LYS A 164 -20.08 14.33 9.14
C LYS A 164 -20.96 15.06 10.15
N ALA A 165 -20.45 16.14 10.75
CA ALA A 165 -21.22 16.97 11.68
C ALA A 165 -22.45 17.61 10.98
N LEU A 166 -22.23 18.25 9.82
CA LEU A 166 -23.31 18.86 9.03
C LEU A 166 -24.34 17.84 8.54
N GLU A 167 -23.91 16.67 8.05
CA GLU A 167 -24.81 15.58 7.67
C GLU A 167 -25.62 15.07 8.87
N GLY A 168 -24.98 14.97 10.05
CA GLY A 168 -25.66 14.63 11.30
C GLY A 168 -26.76 15.64 11.65
N GLU A 169 -26.44 16.93 11.68
CA GLU A 169 -27.41 18.00 11.97
C GLU A 169 -28.56 18.03 10.97
N LEU A 170 -28.27 17.91 9.67
CA LEU A 170 -29.28 17.88 8.62
C LEU A 170 -30.17 16.63 8.71
N LYS A 171 -29.62 15.47 9.08
CA LYS A 171 -30.39 14.24 9.30
C LYS A 171 -31.42 14.40 10.42
N TYR A 172 -31.13 15.20 11.44
CA TYR A 172 -32.10 15.52 12.50
C TYR A 172 -33.07 16.63 12.10
N LEU A 173 -32.61 17.65 11.38
CA LEU A 173 -33.40 18.84 11.07
C LEU A 173 -34.40 18.63 9.94
N LEU A 174 -34.00 17.96 8.85
CA LEU A 174 -34.83 17.79 7.65
C LEU A 174 -36.16 17.07 7.90
N PRO A 175 -36.23 15.96 8.68
CA PRO A 175 -37.50 15.31 9.00
C PRO A 175 -38.50 16.20 9.75
N THR A 176 -38.03 17.28 10.38
CA THR A 176 -38.89 18.21 11.14
C THR A 176 -39.58 19.25 10.26
N ILE A 177 -39.26 19.27 8.95
CA ILE A 177 -39.86 20.16 7.95
C ILE A 177 -40.95 19.36 7.19
N PRO A 178 -42.22 19.82 7.18
CA PRO A 178 -43.30 19.13 6.47
C PRO A 178 -42.98 18.90 4.98
N GLY A 179 -43.29 17.70 4.49
CA GLY A 179 -43.04 17.33 3.08
C GLY A 179 -41.58 16.97 2.76
N MET A 180 -40.69 16.93 3.76
CA MET A 180 -39.32 16.41 3.60
C MET A 180 -39.27 14.94 4.03
N CYS A 181 -38.72 14.10 3.14
CA CYS A 181 -38.29 12.75 3.49
C CYS A 181 -36.80 12.67 3.16
N PRO A 182 -35.90 12.44 4.14
CA PRO A 182 -34.48 12.46 3.86
C PRO A 182 -34.12 11.20 3.05
N ALA A 183 -33.86 11.38 1.75
CA ALA A 183 -32.93 10.51 1.05
C ALA A 183 -31.50 10.87 1.48
N ASP A 184 -30.56 9.94 1.37
CA ASP A 184 -29.15 10.17 1.69
C ASP A 184 -28.64 11.48 1.04
N ILE A 185 -28.15 12.40 1.86
CA ILE A 185 -27.68 13.72 1.41
C ILE A 185 -26.31 13.53 0.75
N THR A 186 -26.32 13.21 -0.53
CA THR A 186 -25.11 13.10 -1.34
C THR A 186 -24.73 14.44 -1.97
N SER A 187 -23.47 14.62 -2.35
CA SER A 187 -22.99 15.85 -3.00
C SER A 187 -23.82 16.26 -4.24
N HIS A 188 -24.38 15.28 -4.96
CA HIS A 188 -25.21 15.48 -6.14
C HIS A 188 -26.69 15.76 -5.81
N GLY A 189 -27.15 15.35 -4.63
CA GLY A 189 -28.53 15.53 -4.17
C GLY A 189 -28.81 16.83 -3.43
N ILE A 190 -27.77 17.55 -2.97
CA ILE A 190 -27.92 18.77 -2.16
C ILE A 190 -28.72 19.85 -2.90
N ASP A 191 -28.44 20.09 -4.18
CA ASP A 191 -29.16 21.12 -4.96
C ASP A 191 -30.63 20.77 -5.17
N THR A 192 -30.93 19.49 -5.36
CA THR A 192 -32.30 18.97 -5.46
C THR A 192 -33.05 19.15 -4.14
N THR A 193 -32.41 18.87 -3.01
CA THR A 193 -32.99 19.05 -1.67
C THR A 193 -33.20 20.53 -1.35
N ILE A 194 -32.25 21.41 -1.67
CA ILE A 194 -32.42 22.88 -1.56
C ILE A 194 -33.62 23.35 -2.38
N ALA A 195 -33.76 22.87 -3.62
CA ALA A 195 -34.87 23.23 -4.49
C ALA A 195 -36.22 22.68 -3.99
N ALA A 196 -36.25 21.51 -3.36
CA ALA A 196 -37.45 20.94 -2.73
C ALA A 196 -37.91 21.77 -1.52
N ILE A 197 -36.96 22.17 -0.66
CA ILE A 197 -37.25 23.00 0.53
C ILE A 197 -37.81 24.37 0.15
N LYS A 198 -37.22 25.03 -0.84
CA LYS A 198 -37.72 26.33 -1.33
C LYS A 198 -39.14 26.23 -1.92
N ARG A 199 -39.45 25.13 -2.63
CA ARG A 199 -40.78 24.89 -3.19
C ARG A 199 -41.83 24.61 -2.11
N GLY A 200 -41.52 23.75 -1.13
CA GLY A 200 -42.42 23.45 0.00
C GLY A 200 -42.71 24.66 0.89
N HIS A 201 -41.72 25.51 1.14
CA HIS A 201 -41.88 26.75 1.90
C HIS A 201 -42.83 27.74 1.20
N SER A 202 -42.79 27.82 -0.13
CA SER A 202 -43.63 28.71 -0.93
C SER A 202 -45.09 28.23 -0.99
N SER A 203 -45.33 26.93 -0.96
CA SER A 203 -46.67 26.33 -0.93
C SER A 203 -47.32 26.42 0.46
N SER A 204 -46.55 26.19 1.53
CA SER A 204 -47.05 26.31 2.90
C SER A 204 -47.42 27.75 3.29
N ILE A 205 -46.81 28.77 2.68
CA ILE A 205 -47.25 30.17 2.88
C ILE A 205 -48.60 30.45 2.19
N LYS A 206 -48.88 29.79 1.05
CA LYS A 206 -50.13 29.98 0.30
C LYS A 206 -51.34 29.28 0.94
N GLU A 207 -51.14 28.12 1.57
CA GLU A 207 -52.22 27.38 2.27
C GLU A 207 -52.71 28.06 3.57
N TYR A 208 -51.95 29.01 4.12
CA TYR A 208 -52.32 29.76 5.34
C TYR A 208 -52.77 31.20 5.06
N LEU A 209 -52.80 31.62 3.79
CA LEU A 209 -53.27 32.95 3.34
C LEU A 209 -54.63 32.87 2.61
N LEU A 210 -55.25 31.69 2.59
CA LEU A 210 -56.64 31.44 2.21
C LEU A 210 -57.43 31.04 3.46
#